data_AF-A0A2V8X7X0-F1
#
_entry.id   AF-A0A2V8X7X0-F1
#
_cell.length_a   1.000
_cell.length_b   1.000
_cell.length_c   1.000
_cell.angle_alpha   90.00
_cell.angle_beta   90.00
_cell.angle_gamma   90.00
#
_symmetry.space_group_name_H-M   'P 1'
#
loop_
_entity.id
_entity.type
_entity.pdbx_description
1 polymer ?
#
loop_
_entity_poly.entity_id
_entity_poly.type
_entity_poly.pdbx_seq_one_letter_code
_entity_poly.pdbx_strand_id
1 'polypeptide(L)'
;MSQEPNAVEQAIARALRDNLERIQRASDELHHAVNDVVSACASNRPTNALPPLLRAQTSAASLSAALEVLSRFVTVSLQVGPRSPLEAQITNLVGKVAAEPPAAPQRPGPSRPAPMASQVPAVKGPAAPEFELHAEPEPFELMEPAEAALSSGPEFGEEFDVNRLSPEEQELHRRANRVAKVSMQDIKMLRPEQVRLGRQNKDLCIRLKDDIEKAHREYDRRF
;
A
#
# COMPACT_ATOMS: atom_id res chain seq x y z
N MET A 1 -17.65 23.18 -43.74
CA MET A 1 -18.91 22.90 -43.03
C MET A 1 -18.52 22.18 -41.75
N SER A 2 -18.21 22.93 -40.70
CA SER A 2 -17.85 22.40 -39.38
C SER A 2 -19.10 21.75 -38.79
N GLN A 3 -19.12 20.42 -38.65
CA GLN A 3 -20.17 19.74 -37.89
C GLN A 3 -20.05 20.23 -36.44
N GLU A 4 -21.09 20.88 -35.93
CA GLU A 4 -21.14 21.20 -34.51
C GLU A 4 -21.12 19.90 -33.70
N PRO A 5 -20.31 19.84 -32.62
CA PRO A 5 -20.21 18.63 -31.81
C PRO A 5 -21.59 18.27 -31.27
N ASN A 6 -21.96 17.02 -31.43
CA ASN A 6 -23.25 16.51 -30.96
C ASN A 6 -23.36 16.75 -29.44
N ALA A 7 -24.54 17.08 -28.90
CA ALA A 7 -24.70 17.41 -27.48
C ALA A 7 -24.13 16.32 -26.55
N VAL A 8 -24.17 15.06 -27.00
CA VAL A 8 -23.55 13.89 -26.34
C VAL A 8 -22.02 13.98 -26.31
N GLU A 9 -21.38 14.34 -27.44
CA GLU A 9 -19.92 14.51 -27.53
C GLU A 9 -19.44 15.65 -26.64
N GLN A 10 -20.20 16.75 -26.58
CA GLN A 10 -19.89 17.88 -25.70
C GLN A 10 -20.00 17.49 -24.22
N ALA A 11 -20.99 16.66 -23.86
CA ALA A 11 -21.14 16.12 -22.51
C ALA A 11 -19.99 15.15 -22.14
N ILE A 12 -19.59 14.26 -23.06
CA ILE A 12 -18.44 13.36 -22.90
C ILE A 12 -17.16 14.17 -22.70
N ALA A 13 -16.91 15.18 -23.55
CA ALA A 13 -15.71 16.02 -23.46
C ALA A 13 -15.64 16.83 -22.15
N ARG A 14 -16.79 17.26 -21.62
CA ARG A 14 -16.86 17.89 -20.30
C ARG A 14 -16.56 16.89 -19.18
N ALA A 15 -17.22 15.73 -19.20
CA ALA A 15 -16.99 14.68 -18.22
C ALA A 15 -15.53 14.20 -18.19
N LEU A 16 -14.89 14.06 -19.35
CA LEU A 16 -13.47 13.69 -19.43
C LEU A 16 -12.58 14.76 -18.79
N ARG A 17 -12.79 16.05 -19.09
CA ARG A 17 -11.99 17.13 -18.48
C ARG A 17 -12.12 17.15 -16.97
N ASP A 18 -13.35 17.10 -16.45
CA ASP A 18 -13.60 17.12 -15.00
C ASP A 18 -12.94 15.92 -14.30
N ASN A 19 -12.95 14.73 -14.92
CA ASN A 19 -12.29 13.53 -14.38
C ASN A 19 -10.76 13.63 -14.46
N LEU A 20 -10.21 14.16 -15.54
CA LEU A 20 -8.76 14.35 -15.69
C LEU A 20 -8.22 15.35 -14.67
N GLU A 21 -8.92 16.46 -14.42
CA GLU A 21 -8.55 17.41 -13.36
C GLU A 21 -8.57 16.76 -11.96
N ARG A 22 -9.53 15.85 -11.72
CA ARG A 22 -9.61 15.11 -10.46
C ARG A 22 -8.47 14.10 -10.31
N ILE A 23 -8.13 13.39 -11.38
CA ILE A 23 -7.02 12.43 -11.44
C ILE A 23 -5.69 13.17 -11.23
N GLN A 24 -5.53 14.34 -11.85
CA GLN A 24 -4.34 15.18 -11.67
C GLN A 24 -4.15 15.56 -10.20
N ARG A 25 -5.19 16.07 -9.54
CA ARG A 25 -5.15 16.40 -8.10
C ARG A 25 -4.82 15.18 -7.23
N ALA A 26 -5.38 14.01 -7.54
CA ALA A 26 -5.08 12.78 -6.81
C ALA A 26 -3.63 12.31 -7.04
N SER A 27 -3.09 12.54 -8.23
CA SER A 27 -1.68 12.28 -8.54
C SER A 27 -0.76 13.23 -7.77
N ASP A 28 -1.06 14.52 -7.72
CA ASP A 28 -0.28 15.49 -6.94
C ASP A 28 -0.27 15.11 -5.45
N GLU A 29 -1.42 14.72 -4.88
CA GLU A 29 -1.52 14.25 -3.50
C GLU A 29 -0.67 12.99 -3.25
N LEU A 30 -0.64 12.06 -4.20
CA LEU A 30 0.22 10.87 -4.12
C LEU A 30 1.71 11.26 -4.12
N HIS A 31 2.13 12.18 -4.98
CA HIS A 31 3.52 12.66 -5.02
C HIS A 31 3.91 13.31 -3.68
N HIS A 32 3.04 14.14 -3.10
CA HIS A 32 3.29 14.72 -1.77
C HIS A 32 3.39 13.64 -0.69
N ALA A 33 2.47 12.69 -0.66
CA ALA A 33 2.50 11.59 0.31
C ALA A 33 3.77 10.73 0.19
N VAL A 34 4.25 10.46 -1.03
CA VAL A 34 5.51 9.74 -1.27
C VAL A 34 6.71 10.55 -0.77
N ASN A 35 6.74 11.87 -1.03
CA ASN A 35 7.80 12.73 -0.50
C ASN A 35 7.80 12.78 1.03
N ASP A 36 6.62 12.76 1.67
CA ASP A 36 6.49 12.65 3.12
C ASP A 36 7.03 11.31 3.63
N VAL A 37 6.79 10.20 2.92
CA VAL A 37 7.35 8.88 3.24
C VAL A 37 8.87 8.92 3.17
N VAL A 38 9.44 9.42 2.07
CA VAL A 38 10.89 9.53 1.89
C VAL A 38 11.52 10.38 3.00
N SER A 39 10.86 11.49 3.36
CA SER A 39 11.30 12.36 4.45
C SER A 39 11.21 11.66 5.81
N ALA A 40 10.16 10.88 6.06
CA ALA A 40 10.00 10.12 7.30
C ALA A 40 11.01 8.96 7.42
N CYS A 41 11.38 8.34 6.30
CA CYS A 41 12.43 7.32 6.22
C CYS A 41 13.83 7.86 6.53
N ALA A 42 14.04 9.19 6.46
CA ALA A 42 15.28 9.81 6.92
C ALA A 42 15.36 9.89 8.46
N SER A 43 14.27 9.60 9.18
CA SER A 43 14.26 9.56 10.64
C SER A 43 14.58 8.15 11.16
N ASN A 44 15.34 8.05 12.25
CA ASN A 44 15.65 6.77 12.92
C ASN A 44 14.44 6.14 13.65
N ARG A 45 13.23 6.71 13.52
CA ARG A 45 12.02 6.24 14.21
C ARG A 45 11.03 5.69 13.16
N PRO A 46 10.89 4.36 13.04
CA PRO A 46 10.04 3.75 12.02
C PRO A 46 8.54 4.09 12.21
N THR A 47 8.13 4.41 13.43
CA THR A 47 6.74 4.81 13.74
C THR A 47 6.31 6.11 13.03
N ASN A 48 7.26 6.97 12.64
CA ASN A 48 6.96 8.21 11.93
C ASN A 48 6.63 7.99 10.45
N ALA A 49 7.05 6.86 9.86
CA ALA A 49 6.81 6.55 8.46
C ALA A 49 5.44 5.92 8.20
N LEU A 50 4.77 5.40 9.23
CA LEU A 50 3.50 4.69 9.09
C LEU A 50 2.35 5.60 8.60
N PRO A 51 2.12 6.81 9.16
CA PRO A 51 1.09 7.72 8.65
C PRO A 51 1.26 8.14 7.18
N PRO A 52 2.45 8.60 6.72
CA PRO A 52 2.61 8.97 5.31
C PRO A 52 2.54 7.76 4.37
N LEU A 53 2.92 6.56 4.84
CA LEU A 53 2.79 5.33 4.06
C LEU A 53 1.32 4.97 3.83
N LEU A 54 0.48 5.00 4.87
CA LEU A 54 -0.96 4.77 4.73
C LEU A 54 -1.63 5.82 3.85
N ARG A 55 -1.21 7.09 3.93
CA ARG A 55 -1.69 8.15 3.04
C ARG A 55 -1.31 7.86 1.59
N ALA A 56 -0.04 7.55 1.32
CA ALA A 56 0.43 7.21 -0.02
C ALA A 56 -0.33 6.00 -0.59
N GLN A 57 -0.54 4.95 0.21
CA GLN A 57 -1.30 3.77 -0.19
C GLN A 57 -2.75 4.11 -0.56
N THR A 58 -3.42 4.91 0.27
CA THR A 58 -4.81 5.32 0.03
C THR A 58 -4.93 6.18 -1.23
N SER A 59 -4.01 7.14 -1.41
CA SER A 59 -3.95 7.99 -2.61
C SER A 59 -3.69 7.14 -3.87
N ALA A 60 -2.77 6.18 -3.81
CA ALA A 60 -2.47 5.27 -4.92
C ALA A 60 -3.68 4.38 -5.28
N ALA A 61 -4.35 3.80 -4.28
CA ALA A 61 -5.54 2.98 -4.49
C ALA A 61 -6.68 3.80 -5.12
N SER A 62 -6.89 5.03 -4.65
CA SER A 62 -7.91 5.93 -5.19
C SER A 62 -7.63 6.35 -6.64
N LEU A 63 -6.36 6.57 -6.98
CA LEU A 63 -5.91 6.91 -8.32
C LEU A 63 -6.12 5.73 -9.27
N SER A 64 -5.76 4.52 -8.85
CA SER A 64 -5.99 3.29 -9.62
C SER A 64 -7.47 3.10 -9.92
N ALA A 65 -8.33 3.22 -8.91
CA ALA A 65 -9.77 3.11 -9.09
C ALA A 65 -10.34 4.17 -10.06
N ALA A 66 -9.84 5.41 -9.98
CA ALA A 66 -10.25 6.48 -10.88
C ALA A 66 -9.85 6.19 -12.35
N LEU A 67 -8.64 5.68 -12.56
CA LEU A 67 -8.17 5.29 -13.91
C LEU A 67 -8.96 4.11 -14.48
N GLU A 68 -9.32 3.12 -13.66
CA GLU A 68 -10.18 2.02 -14.09
C GLU A 68 -11.57 2.50 -14.52
N VAL A 69 -12.19 3.38 -13.72
CA VAL A 69 -13.50 3.95 -14.06
C VAL A 69 -13.42 4.78 -15.33
N LEU A 70 -12.38 5.61 -15.49
CA LEU A 70 -12.17 6.40 -16.71
C LEU A 70 -11.97 5.50 -17.93
N SER A 71 -11.17 4.44 -17.81
CA SER A 71 -10.94 3.47 -18.88
C SER A 71 -12.23 2.79 -19.34
N ARG A 72 -13.05 2.32 -18.38
CA ARG A 72 -14.38 1.75 -18.67
C ARG A 72 -15.31 2.78 -19.32
N PHE A 73 -15.33 4.02 -18.81
CA PHE A 73 -16.12 5.10 -19.37
C PHE A 73 -15.74 5.42 -20.81
N VAL A 74 -14.44 5.53 -21.11
CA VAL A 74 -13.94 5.77 -22.48
C VAL A 74 -14.30 4.60 -23.39
N THR A 75 -14.13 3.35 -22.92
CA THR A 75 -14.49 2.16 -23.69
C THR A 75 -15.98 2.16 -24.05
N VAL A 76 -16.87 2.48 -23.11
CA VAL A 76 -18.32 2.59 -23.37
C VAL A 76 -18.64 3.76 -24.29
N SER A 77 -17.95 4.90 -24.12
CA SER A 77 -18.19 6.13 -24.90
C SER A 77 -17.71 6.01 -26.36
N LEU A 78 -16.75 5.12 -26.65
CA LEU A 78 -16.28 4.84 -28.00
C LEU A 78 -17.10 3.74 -28.71
N GLN A 79 -17.89 2.95 -27.98
CA GLN A 79 -18.77 1.92 -28.54
C GLN A 79 -20.04 2.47 -29.20
N VAL A 80 -20.06 3.75 -29.62
CA VAL A 80 -21.14 4.35 -30.42
C VAL A 80 -21.05 3.87 -31.89
N GLY A 81 -20.91 2.56 -32.10
CA GLY A 81 -21.23 1.87 -33.34
C GLY A 81 -22.74 1.57 -33.41
N PRO A 82 -23.28 1.09 -34.54
CA PRO A 82 -24.72 1.01 -34.74
C PRO A 82 -25.34 0.11 -33.66
N ARG A 83 -26.03 0.72 -32.70
CA ARG A 83 -26.89 0.01 -31.75
C ARG A 83 -27.75 -0.96 -32.57
N SER A 84 -27.81 -2.21 -32.14
CA SER A 84 -28.65 -3.18 -32.83
C SER A 84 -30.09 -2.64 -32.89
N PRO A 85 -30.85 -2.92 -33.95
CA PRO A 85 -32.21 -2.38 -34.12
C PRO A 85 -33.14 -2.71 -32.94
N LEU A 86 -32.81 -3.76 -32.17
CA LEU A 86 -33.50 -4.14 -30.95
C LEU A 86 -33.25 -3.15 -29.80
N GLU A 87 -32.01 -2.69 -29.62
CA GLU A 87 -31.63 -1.76 -28.55
C GLU A 87 -32.21 -0.36 -28.78
N ALA A 88 -32.30 0.06 -30.05
CA ALA A 88 -33.01 1.27 -30.46
C ALA A 88 -34.52 1.16 -30.19
N GLN A 89 -35.13 -0.01 -30.40
CA GLN A 89 -36.53 -0.27 -30.06
C GLN A 89 -36.77 -0.28 -28.55
N ILE A 90 -35.89 -0.91 -27.76
CA ILE A 90 -35.98 -0.92 -26.29
C ILE A 90 -35.86 0.51 -25.74
N THR A 91 -34.93 1.31 -26.25
CA THR A 91 -34.78 2.73 -25.83
C THR A 91 -36.01 3.56 -26.21
N ASN A 92 -36.62 3.31 -27.37
CA ASN A 92 -37.89 3.94 -27.77
C ASN A 92 -39.07 3.49 -26.90
N LEU A 93 -39.14 2.20 -26.53
CA LEU A 93 -40.20 1.69 -25.64
C LEU A 93 -40.04 2.24 -24.23
N VAL A 94 -38.81 2.31 -23.70
CA VAL A 94 -38.53 2.91 -22.39
C VAL A 94 -38.81 4.42 -22.40
N GLY A 95 -38.48 5.13 -23.49
CA GLY A 95 -38.85 6.53 -23.68
C GLY A 95 -40.35 6.78 -23.81
N LYS A 96 -41.14 5.80 -24.27
CA LYS A 96 -42.60 5.87 -24.35
C LYS A 96 -43.32 5.47 -23.06
N VAL A 97 -42.63 4.86 -22.09
CA VAL A 97 -43.17 4.46 -20.78
C VAL A 97 -42.87 5.50 -19.68
N ALA A 98 -42.22 6.62 -20.01
CA ALA A 98 -41.99 7.71 -19.07
C ALA A 98 -43.03 8.83 -19.22
N ALA A 99 -44.24 8.60 -18.69
CA ALA A 99 -45.17 9.67 -18.32
C ALA A 99 -46.18 9.19 -17.26
N GLU A 100 -45.76 9.19 -15.99
CA GLU A 100 -46.58 9.77 -14.91
C GLU A 100 -45.65 10.16 -13.74
N PRO A 101 -45.64 11.43 -13.30
CA PRO A 101 -44.91 11.81 -12.10
C PRO A 101 -45.50 11.07 -10.89
N PRO A 102 -44.69 10.35 -10.09
CA PRO A 102 -45.21 9.76 -8.86
C PRO A 102 -45.69 10.88 -7.94
N ALA A 103 -46.90 10.73 -7.42
CA ALA A 103 -47.44 11.60 -6.37
C ALA A 103 -46.40 11.74 -5.24
N ALA A 104 -46.22 12.98 -4.78
CA ALA A 104 -45.29 13.31 -3.72
C ALA A 104 -45.50 12.39 -2.50
N PRO A 105 -44.44 11.76 -1.96
CA PRO A 105 -44.53 11.06 -0.69
C PRO A 105 -44.94 12.05 0.41
N GLN A 106 -46.14 11.90 0.97
CA GLN A 106 -46.50 12.61 2.19
C GLN A 106 -45.63 12.09 3.34
N ARG A 107 -44.69 12.91 3.78
CA ARG A 107 -43.88 12.68 4.96
C ARG A 107 -44.78 12.80 6.21
N PRO A 108 -44.87 11.79 7.08
CA PRO A 108 -45.43 11.98 8.41
C PRO A 108 -44.66 13.08 9.14
N GLY A 109 -45.39 14.02 9.74
CA GLY A 109 -44.80 15.15 10.46
C GLY A 109 -43.86 14.70 11.58
N PRO A 110 -42.82 15.50 11.90
CA PRO A 110 -41.88 15.16 12.97
C PRO A 110 -42.58 15.13 14.34
N SER A 111 -42.57 13.97 14.98
CA SER A 111 -42.91 13.81 16.39
C SER A 111 -41.94 14.64 17.23
N ARG A 112 -42.45 15.65 17.96
CA ARG A 112 -41.69 16.39 18.97
C ARG A 112 -41.25 15.45 20.10
N PRO A 113 -39.96 15.36 20.44
CA PRO A 113 -39.55 14.77 21.71
C PRO A 113 -39.93 15.70 22.86
N ALA A 114 -40.67 15.17 23.83
CA ALA A 114 -40.93 15.85 25.09
C ALA A 114 -39.64 15.89 25.94
N PRO A 115 -39.33 17.00 26.63
CA PRO A 115 -38.17 17.08 27.51
C PRO A 115 -38.47 16.32 28.81
N MET A 116 -37.68 15.30 29.15
CA MET A 116 -37.67 14.76 30.51
C MET A 116 -36.55 15.42 31.31
N ALA A 117 -37.01 16.05 32.38
CA ALA A 117 -36.24 16.84 33.33
C ALA A 117 -35.25 16.00 34.13
N SER A 118 -34.21 16.71 34.58
CA SER A 118 -33.26 16.36 35.64
C SER A 118 -33.85 15.50 36.75
N GLN A 119 -33.20 14.36 37.04
CA GLN A 119 -33.04 13.88 38.41
C GLN A 119 -31.68 13.16 38.53
N VAL A 120 -30.79 13.74 39.34
CA VAL A 120 -29.63 13.06 39.91
C VAL A 120 -29.95 12.86 41.40
N PRO A 121 -29.80 11.63 41.92
CA PRO A 121 -29.56 11.44 43.35
C PRO A 121 -28.15 10.90 43.61
N ALA A 122 -27.69 11.23 44.80
CA ALA A 122 -26.32 11.28 45.26
C ALA A 122 -25.76 9.95 45.82
N VAL A 123 -24.43 9.82 45.70
CA VAL A 123 -23.43 9.36 46.70
C VAL A 123 -23.70 8.06 47.48
N LYS A 124 -22.79 7.09 47.32
CA LYS A 124 -22.05 6.41 48.40
C LYS A 124 -20.90 5.55 47.83
N GLY A 125 -19.68 5.73 48.37
CA GLY A 125 -18.53 4.83 48.15
C GLY A 125 -18.76 3.44 48.77
N PRO A 126 -17.78 2.50 48.70
CA PRO A 126 -16.49 2.68 49.38
C PRO A 126 -15.24 2.01 48.75
N ALA A 127 -14.09 2.40 49.31
CA ALA A 127 -12.88 1.61 49.58
C ALA A 127 -12.17 0.87 48.43
N ALA A 128 -11.05 1.46 47.99
CA ALA A 128 -9.91 0.71 47.46
C ALA A 128 -8.98 0.32 48.62
N PRO A 129 -8.53 -0.94 48.75
CA PRO A 129 -7.42 -1.29 49.63
C PRO A 129 -6.08 -1.10 48.91
N GLU A 130 -5.14 -0.50 49.65
CA GLU A 130 -3.69 -0.56 49.46
C GLU A 130 -3.18 -2.00 49.43
N PHE A 131 -2.20 -2.29 48.58
CA PHE A 131 -1.14 -3.30 48.80
C PHE A 131 0.02 -2.91 47.86
N GLU A 132 1.06 -2.25 48.36
CA GLU A 132 2.21 -2.75 49.10
C GLU A 132 3.42 -3.02 48.19
N LEU A 133 4.44 -2.26 48.53
CA LEU A 133 5.82 -2.26 48.08
C LEU A 133 6.50 -3.56 48.54
N HIS A 134 7.24 -4.24 47.66
CA HIS A 134 8.31 -5.15 48.10
C HIS A 134 9.53 -5.04 47.19
N ALA A 135 10.65 -4.72 47.84
CA ALA A 135 11.99 -4.57 47.29
C ALA A 135 12.82 -5.85 47.48
N GLU A 136 13.68 -6.13 46.48
CA GLU A 136 15.05 -6.73 46.49
C GLU A 136 15.32 -8.09 47.19
N PRO A 137 16.50 -8.75 46.99
CA PRO A 137 17.55 -8.65 45.94
C PRO A 137 18.12 -10.03 45.43
N GLU A 138 18.87 -10.00 44.30
CA GLU A 138 20.16 -10.71 44.00
C GLU A 138 20.27 -12.28 44.08
N PRO A 139 21.12 -12.96 43.25
CA PRO A 139 22.55 -12.65 43.08
C PRO A 139 23.17 -12.72 41.67
N PHE A 140 24.08 -11.78 41.44
CA PHE A 140 25.22 -11.82 40.51
C PHE A 140 26.17 -13.00 40.76
N GLU A 141 26.79 -13.50 39.69
CA GLU A 141 28.18 -14.02 39.52
C GLU A 141 28.23 -14.60 38.08
N LEU A 142 29.20 -14.43 37.16
CA LEU A 142 30.57 -13.94 37.14
C LEU A 142 31.00 -13.67 35.66
N MET A 143 32.10 -12.95 35.51
CA MET A 143 32.66 -12.20 34.37
C MET A 143 33.30 -13.01 33.20
N GLU A 144 33.10 -12.51 31.95
CA GLU A 144 34.04 -12.39 30.78
C GLU A 144 34.68 -13.61 30.05
N PRO A 145 35.28 -13.45 28.82
CA PRO A 145 35.35 -12.28 27.91
C PRO A 145 35.09 -12.54 26.39
N ALA A 146 34.85 -11.43 25.67
CA ALA A 146 35.25 -11.10 24.28
C ALA A 146 34.96 -12.04 23.10
N GLU A 147 34.03 -11.65 22.22
CA GLU A 147 34.30 -11.54 20.77
C GLU A 147 33.56 -10.32 20.19
N ALA A 148 34.34 -9.36 19.69
CA ALA A 148 33.84 -8.31 18.82
C ALA A 148 33.51 -8.93 17.45
N ALA A 149 32.25 -8.95 17.06
CA ALA A 149 31.85 -9.20 15.67
C ALA A 149 30.72 -8.26 15.25
N LEU A 150 31.12 -7.28 14.44
CA LEU A 150 30.28 -6.37 13.68
C LEU A 150 29.20 -7.13 12.89
N SER A 151 27.92 -6.85 13.15
CA SER A 151 26.87 -7.01 12.14
C SER A 151 25.63 -6.19 12.48
N SER A 152 25.76 -4.87 12.57
CA SER A 152 24.62 -3.96 12.41
C SER A 152 24.30 -3.84 10.91
N GLY A 153 23.61 -4.86 10.37
CA GLY A 153 22.92 -4.77 9.08
C GLY A 153 21.55 -4.10 9.27
N PRO A 154 20.95 -3.53 8.20
CA PRO A 154 19.62 -2.96 8.30
C PRO A 154 18.62 -4.06 8.67
N GLU A 155 17.96 -3.91 9.81
CA GLU A 155 16.84 -4.73 10.25
C GLU A 155 15.67 -4.56 9.27
N PHE A 156 15.67 -5.38 8.22
CA PHE A 156 14.43 -5.73 7.55
C PHE A 156 13.59 -6.55 8.53
N GLY A 157 12.36 -6.10 8.75
CA GLY A 157 11.47 -6.54 9.82
C GLY A 157 11.23 -8.03 9.89
N GLU A 158 10.95 -8.48 11.11
CA GLU A 158 10.82 -9.88 11.55
C GLU A 158 11.92 -10.80 11.02
N GLU A 159 12.80 -11.27 11.90
CA GLU A 159 13.69 -12.39 11.59
C GLU A 159 12.87 -13.51 10.96
N PHE A 160 13.05 -13.70 9.64
CA PHE A 160 12.38 -14.76 8.90
C PHE A 160 12.87 -16.10 9.44
N ASP A 161 12.07 -16.69 10.33
CA ASP A 161 12.40 -17.96 10.95
C ASP A 161 12.21 -19.09 9.93
N VAL A 162 13.33 -19.52 9.35
CA VAL A 162 13.40 -20.64 8.40
C VAL A 162 12.76 -21.90 8.99
N ASN A 163 12.74 -22.07 10.32
CA ASN A 163 12.17 -23.26 10.97
C ASN A 163 10.63 -23.32 10.88
N ARG A 164 9.96 -22.22 10.52
CA ARG A 164 8.50 -22.19 10.29
C ARG A 164 8.09 -22.74 8.93
N LEU A 165 9.03 -22.92 8.01
CA LEU A 165 8.79 -23.45 6.67
C LEU A 165 8.66 -24.97 6.66
N SER A 166 8.11 -25.51 5.57
CA SER A 166 8.12 -26.95 5.33
C SER A 166 9.56 -27.49 5.24
N PRO A 167 9.81 -28.77 5.58
CA PRO A 167 11.16 -29.33 5.54
C PRO A 167 11.80 -29.28 4.14
N GLU A 168 10.99 -29.30 3.09
CA GLU A 168 11.42 -29.16 1.70
C GLU A 168 11.92 -27.75 1.40
N GLU A 169 11.14 -26.73 1.77
CA GLU A 169 11.53 -25.31 1.62
C GLU A 169 12.77 -24.99 2.47
N GLN A 170 12.86 -25.51 3.69
CA GLN A 170 14.04 -25.33 4.55
C GLN A 170 15.32 -25.82 3.87
N GLU A 171 15.27 -27.00 3.23
CA GLU A 171 16.43 -27.54 2.52
C GLU A 171 16.76 -26.69 1.28
N LEU A 172 15.75 -26.16 0.59
CA LEU A 172 15.95 -25.22 -0.53
C LEU A 172 16.66 -23.94 -0.05
N HIS A 173 16.22 -23.35 1.06
CA HIS A 173 16.88 -22.19 1.67
C HIS A 173 18.32 -22.48 2.08
N ARG A 174 18.59 -23.67 2.66
CA ARG A 174 19.96 -24.09 3.01
C ARG A 174 20.84 -24.21 1.76
N ARG A 175 20.32 -24.82 0.68
CA ARG A 175 21.04 -24.95 -0.61
C ARG A 175 21.32 -23.58 -1.22
N ALA A 176 20.31 -22.72 -1.32
CA ALA A 176 20.45 -21.36 -1.82
C ALA A 176 21.49 -20.56 -1.03
N ASN A 177 21.46 -20.64 0.30
CA ASN A 177 22.43 -19.97 1.17
C ASN A 177 23.87 -20.48 0.94
N ARG A 178 24.06 -21.80 0.79
CA ARG A 178 25.38 -22.37 0.43
C ARG A 178 25.89 -21.82 -0.90
N VAL A 179 25.05 -21.83 -1.94
CA VAL A 179 25.44 -21.33 -3.28
C VAL A 179 25.74 -19.83 -3.26
N ALA A 180 24.93 -19.04 -2.56
CA ALA A 180 25.17 -17.61 -2.37
C ALA A 180 26.52 -17.34 -1.68
N LYS A 181 26.84 -18.08 -0.61
CA LYS A 181 28.13 -17.93 0.10
C LYS A 181 29.33 -18.20 -0.78
N VAL A 182 29.32 -19.32 -1.52
CA VAL A 182 30.40 -19.67 -2.45
C VAL A 182 30.52 -18.62 -3.55
N SER A 183 29.40 -18.22 -4.16
CA SER A 183 29.40 -17.24 -5.25
C SER A 183 29.93 -15.87 -4.81
N MET A 184 29.56 -15.40 -3.62
CA MET A 184 30.06 -14.14 -3.06
C MET A 184 31.56 -14.21 -2.74
N GLN A 185 32.05 -15.37 -2.28
CA GLN A 185 33.47 -15.60 -2.08
C GLN A 185 34.23 -15.55 -3.42
N ASP A 186 33.71 -16.19 -4.46
CA ASP A 186 34.31 -16.18 -5.80
C ASP A 186 34.37 -14.78 -6.39
N ILE A 187 33.28 -14.02 -6.30
CA ILE A 187 33.24 -12.61 -6.73
C ILE A 187 34.30 -11.78 -6.00
N LYS A 188 34.45 -11.99 -4.69
CA LYS A 188 35.47 -11.30 -3.87
C LYS A 188 36.89 -11.65 -4.31
N MET A 189 37.14 -12.90 -4.68
CA MET A 189 38.47 -13.37 -5.08
C MET A 189 38.82 -13.01 -6.54
N LEU A 190 37.86 -13.07 -7.45
CA LEU A 190 38.08 -12.83 -8.88
C LEU A 190 38.01 -11.35 -9.26
N ARG A 191 37.27 -10.53 -8.50
CA ARG A 191 37.06 -9.10 -8.81
C ARG A 191 37.30 -8.16 -7.62
N PRO A 192 38.47 -8.20 -6.96
CA PRO A 192 38.73 -7.44 -5.74
C PRO A 192 38.63 -5.92 -5.94
N GLU A 193 39.10 -5.38 -7.06
CA GLU A 193 39.03 -3.94 -7.34
C GLU A 193 37.59 -3.45 -7.55
N GLN A 194 36.76 -4.22 -8.25
CA GLN A 194 35.36 -3.85 -8.47
C GLN A 194 34.59 -3.85 -7.13
N VAL A 195 34.87 -4.82 -6.26
CA VAL A 195 34.31 -4.86 -4.90
C VAL A 195 34.77 -3.67 -4.06
N ARG A 196 36.07 -3.34 -4.09
CA ARG A 196 36.62 -2.20 -3.34
C ARG A 196 36.00 -0.88 -3.78
N LEU A 197 36.03 -0.60 -5.08
CA LEU A 197 35.44 0.60 -5.64
C LEU A 197 33.91 0.60 -5.46
N GLY A 198 33.28 -0.58 -5.42
CA GLY A 198 31.83 -0.72 -5.22
C GLY A 198 31.40 -0.39 -3.79
N ARG A 199 32.27 -0.70 -2.82
CA ARG A 199 32.09 -0.27 -1.42
C ARG A 199 32.29 1.23 -1.25
N GLN A 200 33.27 1.82 -1.96
CA GLN A 200 33.52 3.27 -1.92
C GLN A 200 32.35 4.06 -2.51
N ASN A 201 31.84 3.63 -3.67
CA ASN A 201 30.77 4.32 -4.39
C ASN A 201 29.37 3.86 -3.96
N LYS A 202 29.27 2.86 -3.07
CA LYS A 202 28.02 2.25 -2.59
C LYS A 202 27.12 1.69 -3.71
N ASP A 203 27.71 1.21 -4.80
CA ASP A 203 27.03 0.71 -6.00
C ASP A 203 27.30 -0.79 -6.27
N LEU A 204 27.62 -1.56 -5.22
CA LEU A 204 28.07 -2.95 -5.32
C LEU A 204 27.11 -3.85 -6.13
N CYS A 205 25.80 -3.77 -5.86
CA CYS A 205 24.79 -4.61 -6.51
C CYS A 205 24.65 -4.31 -8.01
N ILE A 206 24.80 -3.04 -8.40
CA ILE A 206 24.70 -2.63 -9.81
C ILE A 206 25.97 -3.05 -10.55
N ARG A 207 27.14 -2.84 -9.92
CA ARG A 207 28.43 -3.14 -10.53
C ARG A 207 28.69 -4.63 -10.71
N LEU A 208 28.31 -5.44 -9.73
CA LEU A 208 28.50 -6.89 -9.73
C LEU A 208 27.27 -7.65 -10.23
N LYS A 209 26.31 -6.93 -10.83
CA LYS A 209 25.02 -7.47 -11.28
C LYS A 209 25.20 -8.72 -12.14
N ASP A 210 26.07 -8.67 -13.14
CA ASP A 210 26.27 -9.79 -14.07
C ASP A 210 26.79 -11.06 -13.38
N ASP A 211 27.65 -10.93 -12.36
CA ASP A 211 28.12 -12.08 -11.58
C ASP A 211 27.04 -12.66 -10.71
N ILE A 212 26.25 -11.79 -10.06
CA ILE A 212 25.15 -12.19 -9.19
C ILE A 212 24.08 -12.91 -10.02
N GLU A 213 23.74 -12.38 -11.19
CA GLU A 213 22.80 -13.03 -12.12
C GLU A 213 23.36 -14.33 -12.71
N LYS A 214 24.67 -14.43 -12.91
CA LYS A 214 25.31 -15.68 -13.33
C LYS A 214 25.20 -16.73 -12.22
N ALA A 215 25.44 -16.36 -10.97
CA ALA A 215 25.28 -17.25 -9.81
C ALA A 215 23.83 -17.71 -9.65
N HIS A 216 22.87 -16.80 -9.85
CA HIS A 216 21.44 -17.14 -9.81
C HIS A 216 21.06 -18.15 -10.90
N ARG A 217 21.46 -17.89 -12.15
CA ARG A 217 21.22 -18.82 -13.27
C ARG A 217 21.85 -20.18 -13.06
N GLU A 218 23.00 -20.24 -12.38
CA GLU A 218 23.66 -21.51 -12.07
C GLU A 218 22.93 -22.28 -10.97
N TYR A 219 22.36 -21.57 -9.98
CA TYR A 219 21.49 -22.16 -8.96
C TYR A 219 20.25 -22.78 -9.61
N ASP A 220 19.52 -22.00 -10.42
CA ASP A 220 18.28 -22.44 -11.09
C ASP A 220 18.52 -23.60 -12.08
N ARG A 221 19.74 -23.74 -12.60
CA ARG A 221 20.10 -24.88 -13.45
C ARG A 221 20.30 -26.17 -12.64
N ARG A 222 20.77 -26.06 -11.39
CA ARG A 222 21.18 -27.21 -10.57
C ARG A 222 20.09 -27.72 -9.64
N PHE A 223 19.12 -26.88 -9.30
CA PHE A 223 18.08 -27.16 -8.33
C PHE A 223 16.73 -26.70 -8.88
#